data_AF-A0A8J4IH33-F1
#
_entry.id   AF-A0A8J4IH33-F1
#
_cell.length_a   1.000
_cell.length_b   1.000
_cell.length_c   1.000
_cell.angle_alpha   90.00
_cell.angle_beta   90.00
_cell.angle_gamma   90.00
#
_symmetry.space_group_name_H-M   'P 1'
#
loop_
_entity.id
_entity.type
_entity.pdbx_description
1 polymer ?
#
loop_
_entity_poly.entity_id
_entity_poly.type
_entity_poly.pdbx_seq_one_letter_code
_entity_poly.pdbx_strand_id
1 'polypeptide(L)'
;RLPYSKREIPVASGSGFIVSEDGLIVTNAHVVTNKNRVKVELKNGETYEAKIKDVDEKADIALIKIDSQGKLPVLLLGQSADLRPGEFVVAIGSPFSLQNTVTTGIVSTTQRGGKELGLRNSDMDYIQTDAIINV
;
A
#
# COMPACT_ATOMS: atom_id res chain seq x y z
N ARG A 1 -18.14 30.24 22.32
CA ARG A 1 -18.35 28.93 21.65
C ARG A 1 -17.45 28.91 20.42
N LEU A 2 -16.32 28.19 20.45
CA LEU A 2 -15.46 28.04 19.27
C LEU A 2 -16.13 27.09 18.26
N PRO A 3 -16.05 27.35 16.94
CA PRO A 3 -16.56 26.42 15.95
C PRO A 3 -15.65 25.19 15.95
N TYR A 4 -16.22 24.05 16.34
CA TYR A 4 -15.58 22.75 16.16
C TYR A 4 -15.48 22.53 14.65
N SER A 5 -14.32 22.81 14.07
CA SER A 5 -14.03 22.40 12.70
C SER A 5 -14.17 20.89 12.65
N LYS A 6 -15.12 20.40 11.86
CA LYS A 6 -15.37 18.98 11.59
C LYS A 6 -14.24 18.45 10.72
N ARG A 7 -13.00 18.48 11.23
CA ARG A 7 -11.89 17.73 10.65
C ARG A 7 -12.20 16.27 10.89
N GLU A 8 -12.62 15.58 9.83
CA GLU A 8 -12.59 14.12 9.81
C GLU A 8 -11.15 13.72 10.06
N ILE A 9 -10.87 13.22 11.26
CA ILE A 9 -9.57 12.65 11.59
C ILE A 9 -9.52 11.32 10.84
N PRO A 10 -8.56 11.12 9.91
CA PRO A 10 -8.42 9.84 9.24
C PRO A 10 -8.19 8.76 10.30
N VAL A 11 -9.13 7.82 10.42
CA VAL A 11 -9.10 6.77 11.46
C VAL A 11 -8.06 5.67 11.11
N ALA A 12 -7.55 5.65 9.87
CA ALA A 12 -6.37 4.89 9.47
C ALA A 12 -5.75 5.54 8.22
N SER A 13 -4.44 5.38 8.06
CA SER A 13 -3.66 5.82 6.92
C SER A 13 -2.87 4.64 6.36
N GLY A 14 -2.68 4.60 5.04
CA GLY A 14 -1.86 3.59 4.38
C GLY A 14 -1.26 4.13 3.10
N SER A 15 -0.58 3.26 2.36
CA SER A 15 0.02 3.57 1.06
C SER A 15 -0.49 2.61 -0.01
N GLY A 16 -0.30 2.97 -1.28
CA GLY A 16 -0.67 2.15 -2.41
C GLY A 16 0.03 2.59 -3.68
N PHE A 17 -0.02 1.75 -4.70
CA PHE A 17 0.61 2.00 -5.99
C PHE A 17 -0.42 1.99 -7.11
N ILE A 18 -0.32 2.96 -8.02
CA ILE A 18 -1.13 3.01 -9.23
C ILE A 18 -0.58 1.96 -10.19
N VAL A 19 -1.43 1.01 -10.59
CA VAL A 19 -1.06 -0.13 -11.45
C VAL A 19 -1.70 -0.07 -12.85
N SER A 20 -2.52 0.95 -13.11
CA SER A 20 -3.11 1.21 -14.43
C SER A 20 -3.27 2.73 -14.65
N GLU A 21 -3.10 3.18 -15.89
CA GLU A 21 -3.14 4.61 -16.26
C GLU A 21 -4.50 5.26 -15.98
N ASP A 22 -5.55 4.44 -15.93
CA ASP A 22 -6.92 4.86 -15.63
C ASP A 22 -7.19 5.04 -14.12
N GLY A 23 -6.22 4.74 -13.25
CA GLY A 23 -6.31 4.98 -11.81
C GLY A 23 -6.70 3.79 -10.95
N LEU A 24 -6.48 2.56 -11.44
CA LEU A 24 -6.49 1.37 -10.59
C LEU A 24 -5.29 1.40 -9.63
N ILE A 25 -5.54 1.16 -8.35
CA ILE A 25 -4.54 1.20 -7.27
C ILE A 25 -4.59 -0.10 -6.48
N VAL A 26 -3.42 -0.67 -6.21
CA VAL A 26 -3.23 -1.76 -5.24
C VAL A 26 -2.83 -1.19 -3.89
N THR A 27 -3.45 -1.69 -2.82
CA THR A 27 -3.12 -1.37 -1.42
C THR A 27 -3.39 -2.59 -0.54
N ASN A 28 -3.18 -2.47 0.76
CA ASN A 28 -3.52 -3.54 1.71
C ASN A 28 -5.03 -3.54 2.04
N ALA A 29 -5.59 -4.72 2.27
CA ALA A 29 -7.00 -4.85 2.63
C ALA A 29 -7.30 -4.13 3.95
N HIS A 30 -6.47 -4.34 4.97
CA HIS A 30 -6.67 -3.73 6.29
C HIS A 30 -6.68 -2.19 6.28
N VAL A 31 -6.10 -1.55 5.25
CA VAL A 31 -6.12 -0.08 5.08
C VAL A 31 -7.52 0.42 4.72
N VAL A 32 -8.27 -0.37 3.94
CA VAL A 32 -9.57 0.02 3.38
C VAL A 32 -10.76 -0.65 4.07
N THR A 33 -10.54 -1.78 4.76
CA THR A 33 -11.59 -2.49 5.50
C THR A 33 -12.18 -1.60 6.60
N ASN A 34 -13.50 -1.67 6.78
CA ASN A 34 -14.29 -0.87 7.73
C ASN A 34 -14.27 0.66 7.49
N LYS A 35 -13.90 1.12 6.30
CA LYS A 35 -13.95 2.54 5.93
C LYS A 35 -15.19 2.85 5.10
N ASN A 36 -15.99 3.80 5.56
CA ASN A 36 -17.17 4.27 4.82
C ASN A 36 -16.78 5.08 3.56
N ARG A 37 -15.59 5.71 3.58
CA ARG A 37 -15.04 6.51 2.47
C ARG A 37 -13.53 6.32 2.44
N VAL A 38 -12.98 6.10 1.24
CA VAL A 38 -11.54 6.04 1.01
C VAL A 38 -11.13 7.28 0.22
N LYS A 39 -10.19 8.05 0.76
CA LYS A 39 -9.60 9.21 0.09
C LYS A 39 -8.16 8.88 -0.27
N VAL A 40 -7.79 9.14 -1.52
CA VAL A 40 -6.43 8.97 -2.02
C VAL A 40 -5.82 10.36 -2.20
N GLU A 41 -4.61 10.55 -1.71
CA GLU A 41 -3.78 11.73 -1.97
C GLU A 41 -2.58 11.29 -2.80
N LEU A 42 -2.43 11.90 -3.99
CA LEU A 42 -1.31 11.63 -4.88
C LEU A 42 -0.08 12.43 -4.43
N LYS A 43 1.11 12.01 -4.90
CA LYS A 43 2.38 12.69 -4.57
C LYS A 43 2.45 14.17 -4.95
N ASN A 44 1.61 14.62 -5.89
CA ASN A 44 1.50 16.02 -6.31
C ASN A 44 0.53 16.84 -5.43
N GLY A 45 -0.08 16.23 -4.40
CA GLY A 45 -1.06 16.84 -3.50
C GLY A 45 -2.52 16.79 -4.00
N GLU A 46 -2.78 16.25 -5.19
CA GLU A 46 -4.15 16.08 -5.66
C GLU A 46 -4.87 14.99 -4.86
N THR A 47 -6.15 15.22 -4.58
CA THR A 47 -6.94 14.28 -3.80
C THR A 47 -8.18 13.79 -4.51
N TYR A 48 -8.48 12.51 -4.36
CA TYR A 48 -9.57 11.80 -5.03
C TYR A 48 -10.38 10.97 -4.04
N GLU A 49 -11.68 10.84 -4.29
CA GLU A 49 -12.45 9.75 -3.69
C GLU A 49 -12.17 8.47 -4.46
N ALA A 50 -11.93 7.38 -3.73
CA ALA A 50 -11.70 6.07 -4.31
C ALA A 50 -12.89 5.15 -4.08
N LYS A 51 -13.19 4.34 -5.09
CA LYS A 51 -14.15 3.24 -5.00
C LYS A 51 -13.39 1.95 -4.77
N ILE A 52 -13.81 1.16 -3.78
CA ILE A 52 -13.29 -0.20 -3.58
C ILE A 52 -13.80 -1.07 -4.74
N LYS A 53 -12.89 -1.81 -5.38
CA LYS A 53 -13.18 -2.70 -6.51
C LYS A 53 -13.16 -4.15 -6.10
N ASP A 54 -12.15 -4.55 -5.32
CA ASP A 54 -12.00 -5.91 -4.82
C ASP A 54 -11.19 -5.91 -3.52
N VAL A 55 -11.41 -6.92 -2.67
CA VAL A 55 -10.73 -7.09 -1.39
C VAL A 55 -10.54 -8.58 -1.12
N ASP A 56 -9.28 -8.99 -0.94
CA ASP A 56 -8.91 -10.30 -0.41
C ASP A 56 -8.30 -10.10 0.99
N GLU A 57 -9.10 -10.38 2.03
CA GLU A 57 -8.66 -10.26 3.41
C GLU A 57 -7.64 -11.34 3.81
N LYS A 58 -7.63 -12.52 3.14
CA LYS A 58 -6.67 -13.59 3.44
C LYS A 58 -5.27 -13.21 2.94
N ALA A 59 -5.20 -12.62 1.75
CA ALA A 59 -3.95 -12.12 1.17
C ALA A 59 -3.56 -10.72 1.69
N ASP A 60 -4.45 -10.04 2.40
CA ASP A 60 -4.34 -8.63 2.81
C ASP A 60 -4.08 -7.69 1.61
N ILE A 61 -4.79 -7.91 0.51
CA ILE A 61 -4.70 -7.11 -0.73
C ILE A 61 -6.07 -6.52 -1.07
N ALA A 62 -6.09 -5.26 -1.50
CA ALA A 62 -7.28 -4.62 -2.04
C ALA A 62 -6.97 -3.84 -3.32
N LEU A 63 -7.97 -3.80 -4.20
CA LEU A 63 -7.99 -2.94 -5.38
C LEU A 63 -8.97 -1.80 -5.16
N ILE A 64 -8.50 -0.57 -5.35
CA ILE A 64 -9.33 0.63 -5.35
C ILE A 64 -9.16 1.39 -6.67
N LYS A 65 -10.14 2.23 -7.01
CA LYS A 65 -10.16 3.00 -8.25
C LYS A 65 -10.47 4.46 -7.98
N ILE A 66 -9.64 5.34 -8.51
CA ILE A 66 -9.90 6.78 -8.57
C ILE A 66 -10.25 7.20 -10.00
N ASP A 67 -11.02 8.27 -10.14
CA ASP A 67 -11.44 8.81 -11.43
C ASP A 67 -10.66 10.13 -11.70
N SER A 68 -9.51 10.02 -12.39
CA SER A 68 -8.67 11.16 -12.78
C SER A 68 -9.05 11.72 -14.15
N GLN A 69 -8.80 13.02 -14.36
CA GLN A 69 -9.09 13.69 -15.64
C GLN A 69 -8.05 13.37 -16.74
N GLY A 70 -6.93 12.75 -16.38
CA GLY A 70 -5.85 12.39 -17.30
C GLY A 70 -5.14 11.10 -16.88
N LYS A 71 -4.22 10.64 -17.74
CA LYS A 71 -3.43 9.44 -17.49
C LYS A 71 -2.52 9.62 -16.28
N LEU A 72 -2.50 8.62 -15.41
CA LEU A 72 -1.66 8.61 -14.22
C LEU A 72 -0.34 7.85 -14.46
N PRO A 73 0.76 8.22 -13.79
CA PRO A 73 1.98 7.44 -13.82
C PRO A 73 1.76 6.07 -13.14
N VAL A 74 2.18 5.01 -13.81
CA VAL A 74 1.94 3.62 -13.40
C VAL A 74 3.23 2.98 -12.89
N LEU A 75 3.14 2.24 -11.79
CA LEU A 75 4.17 1.32 -11.35
C LEU A 75 4.08 0.04 -12.20
N LEU A 76 5.14 -0.25 -12.96
CA LEU A 76 5.26 -1.51 -13.67
C LEU A 76 5.56 -2.64 -12.68
N LEU A 77 4.79 -3.73 -12.77
CA LEU A 77 4.99 -4.90 -11.95
C LEU A 77 6.07 -5.81 -12.54
N GLY A 78 7.01 -6.23 -11.71
CA GLY A 78 8.00 -7.25 -12.05
C GLY A 78 7.52 -8.67 -11.76
N GLN A 79 8.38 -9.65 -12.04
CA GLN A 79 8.15 -11.05 -11.66
C GLN A 79 8.88 -11.36 -10.37
N SER A 80 8.14 -11.65 -9.29
CA SER A 80 8.74 -11.99 -7.99
C SER A 80 9.49 -13.33 -8.00
N ALA A 81 9.18 -14.22 -8.95
CA ALA A 81 9.84 -15.52 -9.12
C ALA A 81 11.33 -15.40 -9.50
N ASP A 82 11.74 -14.27 -10.07
CA ASP A 82 13.11 -14.02 -10.51
C ASP A 82 14.00 -13.43 -9.39
N LEU A 83 13.40 -13.04 -8.26
CA LEU A 83 14.12 -12.39 -7.16
C LEU A 83 15.13 -13.34 -6.52
N ARG A 84 16.27 -12.77 -6.10
CA ARG A 84 17.31 -13.49 -5.38
C ARG A 84 17.70 -12.77 -4.09
N PRO A 85 17.99 -13.51 -3.00
CA PRO A 85 18.61 -12.90 -1.82
C PRO A 85 19.87 -12.13 -2.18
N GLY A 86 20.04 -10.94 -1.58
CA GLY A 86 21.14 -10.01 -1.84
C GLY A 86 20.86 -8.95 -2.90
N GLU A 87 19.76 -9.05 -3.65
CA GLU A 87 19.37 -7.99 -4.60
C GLU A 87 18.93 -6.72 -3.88
N PHE A 88 19.34 -5.56 -4.39
CA PHE A 88 18.96 -4.27 -3.83
C PHE A 88 17.46 -4.00 -4.01
N VAL A 89 16.84 -3.47 -2.97
CA VAL A 89 15.43 -3.07 -2.98
C VAL A 89 15.25 -1.69 -2.37
N VAL A 90 14.17 -1.05 -2.79
CA VAL A 90 13.71 0.23 -2.24
C VAL A 90 12.29 0.03 -1.72
N ALA A 91 12.04 0.43 -0.48
CA ALA A 91 10.69 0.50 0.07
C ALA A 91 10.20 1.95 0.05
N ILE A 92 8.96 2.13 -0.41
CA ILE A 92 8.33 3.44 -0.58
C ILE A 92 6.96 3.39 0.11
N GLY A 93 6.66 4.39 0.94
CA GLY A 93 5.37 4.51 1.62
C GLY A 93 5.19 5.88 2.27
N SER A 94 4.06 6.11 2.92
CA SER A 94 3.74 7.36 3.62
C SER A 94 3.28 7.06 5.05
N PRO A 95 4.23 6.79 5.97
CA PRO A 95 3.92 6.56 7.38
C PRO A 95 3.22 7.81 7.95
N PHE A 96 2.11 7.60 8.65
CA PHE A 96 1.29 8.64 9.28
C PHE A 96 0.74 9.74 8.35
N SER A 97 0.65 9.49 7.04
CA SER A 97 0.15 10.47 6.04
C SER A 97 0.90 11.81 5.98
N LEU A 98 2.09 11.91 6.60
CA LEU A 98 2.78 13.19 6.72
C LEU A 98 3.93 13.34 5.72
N GLN A 99 4.59 12.24 5.30
CA GLN A 99 5.72 12.30 4.36
C GLN A 99 5.90 10.99 3.58
N ASN A 100 5.97 11.10 2.24
CA ASN A 100 6.44 10.02 1.38
C ASN A 100 7.89 9.68 1.76
N THR A 101 8.07 8.53 2.41
CA THR A 101 9.34 8.01 2.89
C THR A 101 9.87 6.98 1.92
N VAL A 102 11.18 7.04 1.68
CA VAL A 102 11.92 6.10 0.84
C VAL A 102 13.07 5.54 1.68
N THR A 103 13.18 4.21 1.72
CA THR A 103 14.27 3.49 2.39
C THR A 103 14.85 2.46 1.45
N THR A 104 16.10 2.09 1.66
CA THR A 104 16.82 1.11 0.83
C THR A 104 17.30 -0.04 1.69
N GLY A 105 17.42 -1.21 1.06
CA GLY A 105 17.95 -2.42 1.69
C GLY A 105 18.25 -3.47 0.64
N ILE A 106 18.25 -4.72 1.06
CA ILE A 106 18.39 -5.91 0.22
C ILE A 106 17.25 -6.89 0.45
N VAL A 107 17.02 -7.79 -0.51
CA VAL A 107 16.21 -8.99 -0.30
C VAL A 107 16.99 -9.92 0.65
N SER A 108 16.45 -10.18 1.84
CA SER A 108 17.03 -11.12 2.79
C SER A 108 16.59 -12.56 2.50
N THR A 109 15.34 -12.76 2.09
CA THR A 109 14.75 -14.08 1.76
C THR A 109 13.55 -13.88 0.83
N THR A 110 13.31 -14.78 -0.12
CA THR A 110 12.19 -14.68 -1.08
C THR A 110 10.98 -15.55 -0.73
N GLN A 111 11.14 -16.51 0.19
CA GLN A 111 10.15 -17.52 0.55
C GLN A 111 10.08 -17.72 2.06
N ARG A 112 9.81 -16.65 2.81
CA ARG A 112 9.59 -16.75 4.26
C ARG A 112 8.15 -17.18 4.50
N GLY A 113 7.91 -18.39 5.00
CA GLY A 113 6.57 -18.88 5.26
C GLY A 113 5.86 -18.11 6.38
N GLY A 114 4.56 -17.80 6.22
CA GLY A 114 3.78 -17.06 7.22
C GLY A 114 3.78 -17.68 8.62
N LYS A 115 3.86 -19.01 8.71
CA LYS A 115 3.98 -19.73 10.00
C LYS A 115 5.27 -19.40 10.75
N GLU A 116 6.39 -19.23 10.03
CA GLU A 116 7.68 -18.82 10.64
C GLU A 116 7.60 -17.40 11.21
N LEU A 117 6.73 -16.56 10.65
CA LEU A 117 6.47 -15.19 11.10
C LEU A 117 5.42 -15.11 12.22
N GLY A 118 4.89 -16.25 12.68
CA GLY A 118 3.82 -16.28 13.68
C GLY A 118 2.45 -15.82 13.15
N LEU A 119 2.29 -15.68 11.84
CA LEU A 119 1.02 -15.34 11.19
C LEU A 119 0.13 -16.60 11.16
N ARG A 120 -0.57 -16.81 12.27
CA ARG A 120 -1.55 -17.89 12.43
C ARG A 120 -2.64 -17.68 11.37
N ASN A 121 -2.74 -18.60 10.41
CA ASN A 121 -3.65 -18.61 9.25
C ASN A 121 -3.11 -18.05 7.92
N SER A 122 -1.81 -17.74 7.83
CA SER A 122 -1.19 -17.46 6.53
C SER A 122 -0.57 -18.73 5.94
N ASP A 123 -1.05 -19.12 4.76
CA ASP A 123 -0.42 -20.12 3.89
C ASP A 123 0.46 -19.46 2.81
N MET A 124 0.79 -18.17 2.99
CA MET A 124 1.56 -17.39 2.03
C MET A 124 3.05 -17.40 2.34
N ASP A 125 3.84 -17.21 1.29
CA ASP A 125 5.26 -16.92 1.34
C ASP A 125 5.50 -15.42 1.20
N TYR A 126 6.41 -14.89 1.99
CA TYR A 126 6.74 -13.48 2.05
C TYR A 126 8.18 -13.23 1.58
N ILE A 127 8.36 -12.10 0.91
CA ILE A 127 9.68 -11.53 0.66
C ILE A 127 10.09 -10.76 1.91
N GLN A 128 11.25 -11.08 2.46
CA GLN A 128 11.83 -10.40 3.60
C GLN A 128 12.92 -9.44 3.12
N THR A 129 12.95 -8.23 3.68
CA THR A 129 13.99 -7.22 3.44
C THR A 129 14.45 -6.59 4.75
N ASP A 130 15.66 -6.05 4.75
CA ASP A 130 16.19 -5.19 5.81
C ASP A 130 15.95 -3.69 5.56
N ALA A 131 15.32 -3.32 4.44
CA ALA A 131 14.85 -1.96 4.21
C ALA A 131 13.88 -1.57 5.33
N ILE A 132 14.11 -0.40 5.95
CA ILE A 132 13.28 0.06 7.06
C ILE A 132 11.86 0.33 6.56
N ILE A 133 10.87 -0.33 7.17
CA ILE A 133 9.45 -0.09 6.92
C ILE A 133 8.85 0.44 8.21
N ASN A 134 8.37 1.69 8.17
CA ASN A 134 7.61 2.26 9.27
C ASN A 134 6.13 2.00 9.03
N VAL A 135 5.54 1.18 9.89
CA VAL A 135 4.10 0.97 10.03
C VAL A 135 3.52 1.92 11.06
#